data_AF-A0A971BT46-F1
#
_entry.id   AF-A0A971BT46-F1
#
_cell.length_a   1.000
_cell.length_b   1.000
_cell.length_c   1.000
_cell.angle_alpha   90.00
_cell.angle_beta   90.00
_cell.angle_gamma   90.00
#
_symmetry.space_group_name_H-M   'P 1'
#
loop_
_entity.id
_entity.type
_entity.pdbx_description
1 polymer ?
#
loop_
_entity_poly.entity_id
_entity_poly.type
_entity_poly.pdbx_seq_one_letter_code
_entity_poly.pdbx_strand_id
1 'polypeptide(L)'
;MTKNKSLYIVLSILLAVFLLASSIVFPLDKGLLGNLGVSLGRDLQGGTYLVYKADLSSVEEGTEDDIMKGVSNVISNRINPLGVTESSVEIQGDNQIVVEIPGVSLTDDQKTSLGSTALLEFRELATVDGEETWIPATG
;
A
#
# COMPACT_ATOMS: atom_id res chain seq x y z
N MET A 1 54.70 -7.48 -46.60
CA MET A 1 53.40 -8.20 -46.72
C MET A 1 52.60 -8.26 -45.39
N THR A 2 52.56 -7.21 -44.56
CA THR A 2 51.88 -7.22 -43.24
C THR A 2 50.72 -6.22 -43.10
N LYS A 3 50.46 -5.40 -44.13
CA LYS A 3 49.54 -4.24 -44.10
C LYS A 3 48.09 -4.61 -43.72
N ASN A 4 47.71 -5.86 -43.94
CA ASN A 4 46.38 -6.41 -43.73
C ASN A 4 46.21 -6.89 -42.27
N LYS A 5 47.27 -7.45 -41.66
CA LYS A 5 47.22 -7.99 -40.30
C LYS A 5 47.08 -6.87 -39.26
N SER A 6 47.77 -5.74 -39.46
CA SER A 6 47.63 -4.57 -38.58
C SER A 6 46.23 -3.93 -38.66
N LEU A 7 45.58 -4.00 -39.83
CA LEU A 7 44.23 -3.48 -40.02
C LEU A 7 43.21 -4.26 -39.18
N TYR A 8 43.30 -5.60 -39.15
CA TYR A 8 42.41 -6.42 -38.32
C TYR A 8 42.64 -6.22 -36.82
N ILE A 9 43.88 -5.96 -36.40
CA ILE A 9 44.20 -5.67 -34.99
C ILE A 9 43.59 -4.32 -34.57
N VAL A 10 43.68 -3.28 -35.42
CA VAL A 10 43.06 -1.99 -35.12
C VAL A 10 41.54 -2.10 -35.09
N LEU A 11 40.94 -2.85 -36.03
CA LEU A 11 39.50 -3.05 -36.07
C LEU A 11 38.98 -3.83 -34.85
N SER A 12 39.72 -4.83 -34.36
CA SER A 12 39.31 -5.60 -33.17
C SER A 12 39.39 -4.77 -31.90
N ILE A 13 40.38 -3.88 -31.78
CA ILE A 13 40.49 -2.94 -30.66
C ILE A 13 39.33 -1.94 -30.70
N LEU A 14 39.00 -1.42 -31.89
CA LEU A 14 37.90 -0.46 -32.05
C LEU A 14 36.55 -1.10 -31.72
N LEU A 15 36.33 -2.35 -32.13
CA LEU A 15 35.14 -3.12 -31.77
C LEU A 15 35.07 -3.40 -30.26
N ALA A 16 36.20 -3.76 -29.63
CA ALA A 16 36.25 -4.01 -28.20
C ALA A 16 35.90 -2.75 -27.39
N VAL A 17 36.45 -1.60 -27.77
CA VAL A 17 36.14 -0.30 -27.13
C VAL A 17 34.67 0.07 -27.35
N PHE A 18 34.13 -0.17 -28.54
CA PHE A 18 32.73 0.09 -28.84
C PHE A 18 31.79 -0.76 -27.97
N LEU A 19 32.08 -2.06 -27.83
CA LEU A 19 31.29 -2.96 -26.98
C LEU A 19 31.38 -2.56 -25.51
N LEU A 20 32.56 -2.17 -25.04
CA LEU A 20 32.78 -1.75 -23.66
C LEU A 20 32.03 -0.45 -23.32
N ALA A 21 32.04 0.52 -24.24
CA ALA A 21 31.25 1.76 -24.11
C ALA A 21 29.74 1.48 -24.18
N SER A 22 29.31 0.59 -25.08
CA SER A 22 27.91 0.19 -25.20
C SER A 22 27.39 -0.47 -23.92
N SER A 23 28.22 -1.23 -23.20
CA SER A 23 27.82 -1.88 -21.95
C SER A 23 27.59 -0.91 -20.79
N ILE A 24 28.14 0.31 -20.84
CA ILE A 24 27.94 1.35 -19.83
C ILE A 24 26.66 2.14 -20.13
N VAL A 25 26.39 2.41 -21.41
CA VAL A 25 25.23 3.21 -21.86
C VAL A 25 23.94 2.37 -21.92
N PHE A 26 24.05 1.09 -22.30
CA PHE A 26 22.93 0.15 -22.31
C PHE A 26 22.99 -0.78 -21.08
N PRO A 27 22.27 -0.45 -19.99
CA PRO A 27 22.09 -1.37 -18.87
C PRO A 27 21.38 -2.64 -19.35
N LEU A 28 22.15 -3.72 -19.56
CA LEU A 28 21.64 -5.03 -20.00
C LEU A 28 20.67 -5.66 -18.99
N ASP A 29 20.69 -5.21 -17.74
CA ASP A 29 19.78 -5.63 -16.67
C ASP A 29 18.34 -5.07 -16.83
N LYS A 30 18.14 -4.00 -17.63
CA LYS A 30 16.83 -3.31 -17.73
C LYS A 30 16.11 -3.48 -19.07
N GLY A 31 16.58 -4.37 -19.94
CA GLY A 31 15.99 -4.62 -21.25
C GLY A 31 16.25 -3.49 -22.26
N LEU A 32 16.46 -3.85 -23.54
CA LEU A 32 16.87 -2.93 -24.61
C LEU A 32 15.87 -1.77 -24.89
N LEU A 33 14.62 -1.89 -24.41
CA LEU A 33 13.52 -0.94 -24.63
C LEU A 33 13.09 -0.21 -23.34
N GLY A 34 13.92 -0.26 -22.29
CA GLY A 34 13.53 0.21 -20.96
C GLY A 34 12.42 -0.66 -20.37
N ASN A 35 12.05 -0.37 -19.13
CA ASN A 35 10.91 -0.99 -18.48
C ASN A 35 9.67 -0.70 -19.36
N LEU A 36 9.30 -1.64 -20.23
CA LEU A 36 7.98 -1.77 -20.85
C LEU A 36 7.00 -2.09 -19.72
N GLY A 37 6.89 -1.17 -18.76
CA GLY A 37 6.10 -1.27 -17.55
C GLY A 37 4.65 -1.33 -17.96
N VAL A 38 4.23 -2.52 -18.41
CA VAL A 38 2.84 -2.87 -18.60
C VAL A 38 2.25 -2.76 -17.20
N SER A 39 1.43 -1.73 -17.01
CA SER A 39 0.56 -1.64 -15.85
C SER A 39 -0.27 -2.91 -15.84
N LEU A 40 -0.01 -3.77 -14.86
CA LEU A 40 -0.76 -5.01 -14.67
C LEU A 40 -2.19 -4.60 -14.33
N GLY A 41 -3.17 -5.04 -15.13
CA GLY A 41 -4.58 -4.85 -14.80
C GLY A 41 -4.94 -5.55 -13.49
N ARG A 42 -6.03 -5.14 -12.83
CA ARG A 42 -6.50 -5.67 -11.55
C ARG A 42 -6.54 -7.21 -11.48
N ASP A 43 -6.91 -7.87 -12.58
CA ASP A 43 -6.97 -9.34 -12.69
C ASP A 43 -5.60 -10.02 -12.64
N LEU A 44 -4.53 -9.28 -12.98
CA LEU A 44 -3.14 -9.76 -13.00
C LEU A 44 -2.33 -9.23 -11.81
N GLN A 45 -2.69 -8.08 -11.25
CA GLN A 45 -2.00 -7.44 -10.14
C GLN A 45 -2.38 -8.07 -8.79
N GLY A 46 -3.57 -8.68 -8.71
CA GLY A 46 -4.09 -9.25 -7.47
C GLY A 46 -4.32 -8.19 -6.40
N GLY A 47 -4.60 -8.62 -5.17
CA GLY A 47 -4.80 -7.72 -4.05
C GLY A 47 -5.72 -8.29 -2.99
N THR A 48 -6.18 -7.41 -2.10
CA THR A 48 -7.06 -7.75 -0.99
C THR A 48 -8.46 -7.19 -1.26
N TYR A 49 -9.46 -8.07 -1.22
CA TYR A 49 -10.88 -7.73 -1.26
C TYR A 49 -11.52 -8.11 0.07
N LEU A 50 -12.12 -7.15 0.77
CA LEU A 50 -12.72 -7.36 2.10
C LEU A 50 -14.14 -6.82 2.11
N VAL A 51 -15.00 -7.52 2.85
CA VAL A 51 -16.37 -7.06 3.14
C VAL A 51 -16.52 -7.05 4.66
N TYR A 52 -16.67 -5.87 5.22
CA TYR A 52 -16.97 -5.67 6.64
C TYR A 52 -18.46 -5.46 6.81
N LYS A 53 -19.04 -6.02 7.87
CA LYS A 53 -20.42 -5.77 8.26
C LYS A 53 -20.43 -4.98 9.55
N ALA A 54 -21.08 -3.82 9.53
CA ALA A 54 -21.30 -3.00 10.71
C ALA A 54 -22.40 -3.60 11.57
N ASP A 55 -22.17 -3.61 12.88
CA ASP A 55 -23.21 -3.86 13.87
C ASP A 55 -23.90 -2.54 14.22
N LEU A 56 -25.16 -2.41 13.81
CA LEU A 56 -25.98 -1.21 14.01
C LEU A 56 -26.99 -1.37 15.15
N SER A 57 -26.95 -2.47 15.91
CA SER A 57 -27.96 -2.74 16.96
C SER A 57 -28.03 -1.68 18.06
N SER A 58 -26.95 -0.92 18.24
CA SER A 58 -26.77 0.08 19.30
C SER A 58 -26.79 1.52 18.76
N VAL A 59 -27.08 1.69 17.47
CA VAL A 59 -27.14 3.00 16.80
C VAL A 59 -28.56 3.56 16.89
N GLU A 60 -28.69 4.87 17.03
CA GLU A 60 -29.99 5.55 17.04
C GLU A 60 -30.61 5.53 15.64
N GLU A 61 -31.89 5.16 15.56
CA GLU A 61 -32.62 5.06 14.29
C GLU A 61 -32.58 6.39 13.52
N GLY A 62 -32.23 6.32 12.24
CA GLY A 62 -32.11 7.48 11.34
C GLY A 62 -30.72 8.11 11.29
N THR A 63 -29.74 7.60 12.04
CA THR A 63 -28.33 8.07 12.00
C THR A 63 -27.37 7.10 11.31
N GLU A 64 -27.86 5.92 10.89
CA GLU A 64 -27.07 4.82 10.37
C GLU A 64 -26.23 5.24 9.16
N ASP A 65 -26.82 5.97 8.21
CA ASP A 65 -26.13 6.44 7.00
C ASP A 65 -24.90 7.31 7.34
N ASP A 66 -25.04 8.20 8.32
CA ASP A 66 -23.96 9.11 8.71
C ASP A 66 -22.88 8.37 9.49
N ILE A 67 -23.25 7.41 10.33
CA ILE A 67 -22.31 6.49 10.98
C ILE A 67 -21.55 5.68 9.93
N MET A 68 -22.25 5.10 8.94
CA MET A 68 -21.63 4.29 7.88
C MET A 68 -20.65 5.12 7.04
N LYS A 69 -20.98 6.37 6.70
CA LYS A 69 -20.03 7.31 6.06
C LYS A 69 -18.82 7.58 6.95
N GLY A 70 -19.03 7.77 8.24
CA GLY A 70 -17.95 7.94 9.23
C GLY A 70 -17.00 6.74 9.25
N VAL A 71 -17.54 5.53 9.33
CA VAL A 71 -16.75 4.29 9.31
C VAL A 71 -15.99 4.13 7.99
N SER A 72 -16.64 4.39 6.85
CA SER A 72 -15.99 4.38 5.53
C SER A 72 -14.78 5.31 5.48
N ASN A 73 -14.90 6.53 6.01
CA ASN A 73 -13.81 7.49 6.08
C ASN A 73 -12.67 7.01 7.00
N VAL A 74 -12.99 6.40 8.14
CA VAL A 74 -11.97 5.82 9.04
C VAL A 74 -11.20 4.71 8.33
N ILE A 75 -11.88 3.81 7.63
CA ILE A 75 -11.25 2.72 6.88
C ILE A 75 -10.36 3.28 5.76
N SER A 76 -10.84 4.26 5.00
CA SER A 76 -10.03 4.94 3.97
C SER A 76 -8.75 5.56 4.55
N ASN A 77 -8.86 6.26 5.69
CA ASN A 77 -7.70 6.83 6.38
C ASN A 77 -6.70 5.78 6.90
N ARG A 78 -7.15 4.56 7.22
CA ARG A 78 -6.26 3.45 7.64
C ARG A 78 -5.52 2.81 6.47
N ILE A 79 -6.05 2.93 5.25
CA ILE A 79 -5.43 2.38 4.04
C ILE A 79 -4.41 3.35 3.46
N ASN A 80 -4.60 4.66 3.60
CA ASN A 80 -3.68 5.69 3.09
C ASN A 80 -2.19 5.46 3.45
N PRO A 81 -1.81 5.07 4.69
CA PRO A 81 -0.41 4.84 5.07
C PRO A 81 0.23 3.62 4.38
N LEU A 82 -0.56 2.72 3.79
CA LEU A 82 -0.06 1.56 3.06
C LEU A 82 0.57 1.94 1.70
N GLY A 83 0.53 3.22 1.32
CA GLY A 83 1.14 3.72 0.07
C GLY A 83 0.34 3.34 -1.17
N VAL A 84 -0.95 3.03 -1.00
CA VAL A 84 -1.83 2.54 -2.07
C VAL A 84 -2.58 3.73 -2.66
N THR A 85 -2.44 3.95 -3.97
CA THR A 85 -3.03 5.10 -4.65
C THR A 85 -4.43 4.81 -5.23
N GLU A 86 -4.75 3.53 -5.44
CA GLU A 86 -5.95 3.07 -6.17
C GLU A 86 -6.91 2.22 -5.31
N SER A 87 -6.91 2.42 -3.98
CA SER A 87 -7.83 1.68 -3.11
C SER A 87 -9.24 2.25 -3.17
N SER A 88 -10.25 1.38 -3.22
CA SER A 88 -11.67 1.78 -3.13
C SER A 88 -12.28 1.36 -1.79
N VAL A 89 -13.09 2.24 -1.21
CA VAL A 89 -13.89 1.97 -0.01
C VAL A 89 -15.31 2.43 -0.30
N GLU A 90 -16.24 1.48 -0.34
CA GLU A 90 -17.62 1.73 -0.74
C GLU A 90 -18.59 1.10 0.26
N ILE A 91 -19.70 1.80 0.52
CA ILE A 91 -20.79 1.27 1.33
C ILE A 91 -21.69 0.45 0.41
N GLN A 92 -22.00 -0.79 0.80
CA GLN A 92 -22.86 -1.70 0.06
C GLN A 92 -24.08 -2.07 0.90
N GLY A 93 -25.28 -1.81 0.36
CA GLY A 93 -26.53 -1.98 1.10
C GLY A 93 -26.56 -1.09 2.34
N ASP A 94 -27.15 -1.60 3.42
CA ASP A 94 -27.46 -0.79 4.60
C ASP A 94 -26.35 -0.83 5.68
N ASN A 95 -25.50 -1.87 5.67
CA ASN A 95 -24.54 -2.09 6.75
C ASN A 95 -23.22 -2.75 6.33
N GLN A 96 -22.89 -2.78 5.04
CA GLN A 96 -21.63 -3.39 4.59
C GLN A 96 -20.68 -2.34 4.03
N ILE A 97 -19.39 -2.55 4.24
CA ILE A 97 -18.32 -1.75 3.66
C ILE A 97 -17.41 -2.69 2.89
N VAL A 98 -17.34 -2.45 1.59
CA VAL A 98 -16.48 -3.17 0.65
C VAL A 98 -15.18 -2.39 0.51
N VAL A 99 -14.07 -3.09 0.67
CA VAL A 99 -12.72 -2.52 0.60
C VAL A 99 -11.91 -3.28 -0.44
N GLU A 100 -11.38 -2.56 -1.42
CA GLU A 100 -10.49 -3.09 -2.44
C GLU A 100 -9.12 -2.45 -2.34
N ILE A 101 -8.07 -3.26 -2.20
CA ILE A 101 -6.68 -2.80 -2.10
C ILE A 101 -5.84 -3.54 -3.16
N PRO A 102 -5.61 -2.95 -4.34
CA PRO A 102 -4.86 -3.60 -5.41
C PRO A 102 -3.36 -3.69 -5.07
N GLY A 103 -2.74 -4.82 -5.46
CA GLY A 103 -1.31 -5.05 -5.28
C GLY A 103 -0.84 -5.24 -3.83
N VAL A 104 -1.75 -5.24 -2.85
CA VAL A 104 -1.43 -5.47 -1.43
C VAL A 104 -2.14 -6.72 -0.93
N SER A 105 -1.37 -7.63 -0.33
CA SER A 105 -1.88 -8.82 0.34
C SER A 105 -1.78 -8.64 1.85
N LEU A 106 -2.91 -8.45 2.51
CA LEU A 106 -2.96 -8.34 3.97
C LEU A 106 -2.92 -9.72 4.65
N THR A 107 -2.21 -9.83 5.76
CA THR A 107 -2.31 -10.99 6.67
C THR A 107 -3.63 -10.98 7.43
N ASP A 108 -4.01 -12.10 8.03
CA ASP A 108 -5.27 -12.18 8.80
C ASP A 108 -5.29 -11.22 10.00
N ASP A 109 -4.13 -11.01 10.64
CA ASP A 109 -3.97 -10.02 11.70
C ASP A 109 -4.18 -8.59 11.19
N GLN A 110 -3.68 -8.27 10.00
CA GLN A 110 -3.85 -6.95 9.38
C GLN A 110 -5.30 -6.72 8.95
N LYS A 111 -5.99 -7.73 8.40
CA LYS A 111 -7.42 -7.66 8.07
C LYS A 111 -8.27 -7.41 9.31
N THR A 112 -7.93 -8.07 10.42
CA THR A 112 -8.62 -7.91 11.70
C THR A 112 -8.35 -6.51 12.27
N SER A 113 -7.09 -6.08 12.29
CA SER A 113 -6.70 -4.75 12.78
C SER A 113 -7.38 -3.63 11.99
N LEU A 114 -7.44 -3.75 10.65
CA LEU A 114 -8.10 -2.79 9.76
C LEU A 114 -9.59 -2.61 10.08
N GLY A 115 -10.28 -3.67 10.49
CA GLY A 115 -11.69 -3.64 10.90
C GLY A 115 -11.92 -3.39 12.40
N SER A 116 -10.86 -3.35 13.21
CA SER A 116 -11.00 -3.25 14.67
C SER A 116 -11.32 -1.83 15.13
N THR A 117 -12.11 -1.69 16.19
CA THR A 117 -12.35 -0.38 16.83
C THR A 117 -11.13 0.03 17.63
N ALA A 118 -10.44 1.08 17.20
CA ALA A 118 -9.30 1.63 17.92
C ALA A 118 -9.81 2.67 18.93
N LEU A 119 -10.01 2.24 20.18
CA LEU A 119 -10.38 3.14 21.27
C LEU A 119 -9.11 3.73 21.89
N LEU A 120 -8.94 5.05 21.77
CA LEU A 120 -7.88 5.79 22.43
C LEU A 120 -8.46 6.57 23.61
N GLU A 121 -8.02 6.25 24.82
CA GLU A 121 -8.39 6.97 26.04
C GLU A 121 -7.17 7.66 26.62
N PHE A 122 -7.31 8.94 26.96
CA PHE A 122 -6.31 9.67 27.74
C PHE A 122 -6.69 9.60 29.22
N ARG A 123 -5.78 9.08 30.03
CA ARG A 123 -5.95 8.95 31.49
C ARG A 123 -4.80 9.64 32.20
N GLU A 124 -5.09 10.25 33.34
CA GLU A 124 -4.10 10.85 34.23
C GLU A 124 -4.02 10.05 35.53
N LEU A 125 -2.84 10.07 36.15
CA LEU A 125 -2.61 9.41 37.42
C LEU A 125 -3.07 10.35 38.54
N ALA A 126 -4.04 9.93 39.34
CA ALA A 126 -4.52 10.68 40.49
C ALA A 126 -4.45 9.85 41.76
N THR A 127 -4.08 10.48 42.87
CA THR A 127 -4.15 9.86 44.19
C THR A 127 -5.53 10.13 44.79
N VAL A 128 -6.36 9.10 44.89
CA VAL A 128 -7.67 9.15 45.55
C VAL A 128 -7.56 8.32 46.82
N ASP A 129 -7.82 8.91 47.97
CA ASP A 129 -7.73 8.25 49.29
C ASP A 129 -6.38 7.56 49.59
N GLY A 130 -5.29 8.06 49.00
CA GLY A 130 -3.94 7.51 49.18
C GLY A 130 -3.57 6.38 48.21
N GLU A 131 -4.48 5.99 47.30
CA GLU A 131 -4.21 5.02 46.23
C GLU A 131 -4.07 5.71 44.87
N GLU A 132 -3.04 5.33 44.11
CA GLU A 132 -2.83 5.82 42.75
C GLU A 132 -3.80 5.13 41.78
N THR A 133 -4.71 5.91 41.19
CA THR A 133 -5.71 5.42 40.24
C THR A 133 -5.65 6.21 38.94
N TRP A 134 -5.81 5.51 37.81
CA TRP A 134 -5.95 6.13 36.50
C TRP A 134 -7.36 6.67 36.31
N ILE A 135 -7.51 7.99 36.31
CA ILE A 135 -8.78 8.68 36.05
C ILE A 135 -8.77 9.27 34.62
N PRO A 136 -9.93 9.51 33.99
CA PRO A 136 -9.97 10.20 32.70
C PRO A 136 -9.25 11.55 32.79
N ALA A 137 -8.35 11.83 31.85
CA ALA A 137 -7.61 13.09 31.85
C ALA A 137 -8.59 14.24 31.60
N THR A 138 -8.68 15.18 32.54
CA THR A 138 -9.70 16.24 32.47
C THR A 138 -9.29 17.45 31.62
N GLY A 139 -8.02 17.51 31.21
CA GLY A 139 -7.46 18.59 30.38
C GLY A 139 -7.10 19.84 31.17
#